data_AF-A0A0F8WWS4-F1
#
_entry.id   AF-A0A0F8WWS4-F1
#
_cell.length_a   1.000
_cell.length_b   1.000
_cell.length_c   1.000
_cell.angle_alpha   90.00
_cell.angle_beta   90.00
_cell.angle_gamma   90.00
#
_symmetry.space_group_name_H-M   'P 1'
#
loop_
_entity.id
_entity.type
_entity.pdbx_description
1 polymer ?
#
loop_
_entity_poly.entity_id
_entity_poly.type
_entity_poly.pdbx_seq_one_letter_code
_entity_poly.pdbx_strand_id
1 'polypeptide(L)'
;MDKEIAIREEMGVVLTPAELTANATEQARLLMDIVQKTKCFQQIGGKIYLQVEAWETIGAFNLVHAETEWVRPLTDAAGETVGYEAKVNLMKHGEIVGGAVMPCFFTENACQGKSGDAKHKASMSAAQTFAESKAYRMNYAFVAILAGYQPTPAEEMGGSSAGAGIPSEHWCEEHRMNFFKKGRMKGFAHKIEGTENWCNESE
;
A
#
# COMPACT_ATOMS: atom_id res chain seq x y z
N MET A 1 -5.58 -52.76 1.18
CA MET A 1 -4.55 -51.76 0.87
C MET A 1 -5.20 -50.41 1.12
N ASP A 2 -4.87 -49.88 2.28
CA ASP A 2 -5.55 -48.76 2.90
C ASP A 2 -5.08 -47.45 2.30
N LYS A 3 -5.99 -46.47 2.25
CA LYS A 3 -5.65 -45.06 2.43
C LYS A 3 -6.76 -44.39 3.22
N GLU A 4 -6.67 -44.51 4.54
CA GLU A 4 -7.31 -43.54 5.43
C GLU A 4 -6.77 -42.15 5.04
N ILE A 5 -7.67 -41.27 4.60
CA ILE A 5 -7.36 -39.86 4.41
C ILE A 5 -7.47 -39.23 5.80
N ALA A 6 -6.32 -39.04 6.45
CA ALA A 6 -6.25 -38.36 7.72
C ALA A 6 -6.64 -36.88 7.54
N ILE A 7 -7.90 -36.55 7.80
CA ILE A 7 -8.36 -35.17 7.95
C ILE A 7 -7.70 -34.64 9.22
N ARG A 8 -6.66 -33.82 9.05
CA ARG A 8 -6.13 -33.01 10.15
C ARG A 8 -7.06 -31.83 10.34
N GLU A 9 -7.86 -31.88 11.40
CA GLU A 9 -8.44 -30.66 11.97
C GLU A 9 -7.28 -29.77 12.46
N GLU A 10 -6.94 -28.74 11.68
CA GLU A 10 -6.09 -27.68 12.18
C GLU A 10 -6.87 -26.90 13.24
N MET A 11 -6.68 -27.27 14.51
CA MET A 11 -7.08 -26.44 15.65
C MET A 11 -6.35 -25.10 15.52
N GLY A 12 -7.05 -24.09 14.99
CA GLY A 12 -6.50 -22.75 14.80
C GLY A 12 -5.90 -22.22 16.10
N VAL A 13 -4.61 -21.86 16.07
CA VAL A 13 -3.92 -21.30 17.23
C VAL A 13 -4.53 -19.94 17.54
N VAL A 14 -5.36 -19.87 18.58
CA VAL A 14 -5.95 -18.62 19.07
C VAL A 14 -4.86 -17.84 19.80
N LEU A 15 -4.25 -16.89 19.10
CA LEU A 15 -3.27 -15.98 19.67
C LEU A 15 -3.94 -15.02 20.67
N THR A 16 -3.31 -14.79 21.81
CA THR A 16 -3.70 -13.73 22.74
C THR A 16 -3.50 -12.34 22.10
N PRO A 17 -4.18 -11.28 22.59
CA PRO A 17 -3.94 -9.92 22.12
C PRO A 17 -2.46 -9.49 22.22
N ALA A 18 -1.73 -9.97 23.22
CA ALA A 18 -0.31 -9.68 23.38
C ALA A 18 0.54 -10.35 22.27
N GLU A 19 0.27 -11.61 21.94
CA GLU A 19 0.96 -12.33 20.86
C GLU A 19 0.62 -11.76 19.48
N LEU A 20 -0.65 -11.39 19.26
CA LEU A 20 -1.09 -10.68 18.05
C LEU A 20 -0.33 -9.36 17.88
N THR A 21 -0.24 -8.54 18.94
CA THR A 21 0.50 -7.27 18.89
C THR A 21 2.01 -7.48 18.69
N ALA A 22 2.61 -8.48 19.34
CA ALA A 22 4.04 -8.80 19.17
C ALA A 22 4.36 -9.23 17.72
N ASN A 23 3.58 -10.15 17.17
CA ASN A 23 3.72 -10.61 15.78
C ASN A 23 3.51 -9.44 14.80
N ALA A 24 2.47 -8.63 14.99
CA ALA A 24 2.22 -7.45 14.17
C ALA A 24 3.35 -6.41 14.23
N THR A 25 3.99 -6.24 15.39
CA THR A 25 5.14 -5.33 15.56
C THR A 25 6.39 -5.87 14.84
N GLU A 26 6.61 -7.18 14.86
CA GLU A 26 7.69 -7.82 14.10
C GLU A 26 7.46 -7.70 12.58
N GLN A 27 6.25 -8.03 12.11
CA GLN A 27 5.85 -7.83 10.70
C GLN A 27 6.01 -6.38 10.27
N ALA A 28 5.58 -5.42 11.09
CA ALA A 28 5.73 -4.00 10.83
C ALA A 28 7.20 -3.59 10.62
N ARG A 29 8.11 -4.05 11.50
CA ARG A 29 9.55 -3.77 11.40
C ARG A 29 10.15 -4.36 10.11
N LEU A 30 9.79 -5.59 9.74
CA LEU A 30 10.25 -6.24 8.52
C LEU A 30 9.69 -5.58 7.26
N LEU A 31 8.41 -5.20 7.29
CA LEU A 31 7.75 -4.44 6.23
C LEU A 31 8.45 -3.11 5.97
N MET A 32 8.81 -2.35 7.02
CA MET A 32 9.53 -1.08 6.87
C MET A 32 10.85 -1.26 6.11
N ASP A 33 11.64 -2.28 6.49
CA ASP A 33 12.92 -2.57 5.85
C ASP A 33 12.75 -2.95 4.36
N ILE A 34 11.79 -3.82 4.05
CA ILE A 34 11.48 -4.22 2.66
C ILE A 34 11.01 -3.01 1.85
N VAL A 35 9.98 -2.30 2.31
CA VAL A 35 9.38 -1.14 1.62
C VAL A 35 10.42 -0.04 1.37
N GLN A 36 11.31 0.21 2.32
CA GLN A 36 12.41 1.17 2.13
C GLN A 36 13.48 0.69 1.15
N LYS A 37 13.75 -0.62 1.05
CA LYS A 37 14.72 -1.19 0.10
C LYS A 37 14.16 -1.28 -1.33
N THR A 38 12.93 -1.75 -1.48
CA THR A 38 12.28 -1.97 -2.80
C THR A 38 11.64 -0.71 -3.37
N LYS A 39 11.37 0.30 -2.55
CA LYS A 39 10.61 1.52 -2.90
C LYS A 39 9.15 1.23 -3.32
N CYS A 40 8.54 0.17 -2.79
CA CYS A 40 7.11 -0.16 -2.94
C CYS A 40 6.19 0.80 -2.15
N PHE A 41 6.37 2.11 -2.35
CA PHE A 41 5.57 3.17 -1.73
C PHE A 41 5.50 4.41 -2.62
N GLN A 42 4.56 5.31 -2.35
CA GLN A 42 4.51 6.65 -2.95
C GLN A 42 4.53 7.72 -1.87
N GLN A 43 5.11 8.88 -2.18
CA GLN A 43 5.09 10.05 -1.31
C GLN A 43 4.09 11.09 -1.83
N ILE A 44 3.01 11.32 -1.08
CA ILE A 44 1.90 12.18 -1.49
C ILE A 44 1.59 13.10 -0.31
N GLY A 45 1.62 14.41 -0.50
CA GLY A 45 1.63 15.34 0.65
C GLY A 45 2.77 15.03 1.63
N GLY A 46 3.89 14.49 1.11
CA GLY A 46 5.09 14.00 1.83
C GLY A 46 4.90 12.82 2.80
N LYS A 47 3.66 12.50 3.18
CA LYS A 47 3.30 11.22 3.81
C LYS A 47 3.61 10.06 2.87
N ILE A 48 3.96 8.91 3.46
CA ILE A 48 4.22 7.66 2.74
C ILE A 48 2.96 6.78 2.72
N TYR A 49 2.58 6.37 1.51
CA TYR A 49 1.47 5.46 1.21
C TYR A 49 2.05 4.19 0.60
N LEU A 50 1.60 3.02 1.06
CA LEU A 50 2.05 1.73 0.55
C LEU A 50 1.49 1.46 -0.84
N GLN A 51 2.32 0.95 -1.76
CA GLN A 51 1.85 0.38 -3.03
C GLN A 51 1.30 -1.03 -2.82
N VAL A 52 0.57 -1.58 -3.80
CA VAL A 52 -0.03 -2.92 -3.74
C VAL A 52 0.97 -4.02 -3.32
N GLU A 53 2.21 -3.97 -3.81
CA GLU A 53 3.23 -5.01 -3.54
C GLU A 53 3.69 -5.02 -2.07
N ALA A 54 3.59 -3.88 -1.39
CA ALA A 54 3.82 -3.80 0.05
C ALA A 54 2.67 -4.43 0.85
N TRP A 55 1.45 -4.38 0.33
CA TRP A 55 0.30 -5.07 0.91
C TRP A 55 0.35 -6.59 0.67
N GLU A 56 0.72 -7.02 -0.55
CA GLU A 56 1.02 -8.42 -0.87
C GLU A 56 2.11 -9.00 0.04
N THR A 57 3.14 -8.21 0.36
CA THR A 57 4.20 -8.61 1.31
C THR A 57 3.63 -8.96 2.69
N ILE A 58 2.69 -8.16 3.22
CA ILE A 58 2.01 -8.49 4.50
C ILE A 58 1.11 -9.71 4.32
N GLY A 59 0.43 -9.84 3.18
CA GLY A 59 -0.32 -11.04 2.81
C GLY A 59 0.53 -12.30 2.94
N ALA A 60 1.68 -12.32 2.27
CA ALA A 60 2.61 -13.44 2.25
C ALA A 60 3.10 -13.83 3.67
N PHE A 61 3.39 -12.87 4.54
CA PHE A 61 3.74 -13.13 5.95
C PHE A 61 2.64 -13.86 6.72
N ASN A 62 1.38 -13.69 6.33
CA ASN A 62 0.21 -14.28 6.98
C ASN A 62 -0.36 -15.51 6.23
N LEU A 63 0.35 -16.00 5.21
CA LEU A 63 -0.07 -17.05 4.27
C LEU A 63 -1.36 -16.70 3.51
N VAL A 64 -1.49 -15.44 3.12
CA VAL A 64 -2.64 -14.89 2.40
C VAL A 64 -2.22 -14.30 1.06
N HIS A 65 -2.93 -14.66 -0.01
CA HIS A 65 -2.76 -14.08 -1.34
C HIS A 65 -4.09 -13.54 -1.87
N ALA A 66 -4.03 -12.70 -2.90
CA ALA A 66 -5.20 -12.12 -3.55
C ALA A 66 -5.64 -12.95 -4.76
N GLU A 67 -6.95 -13.06 -4.97
CA GLU A 67 -7.54 -13.63 -6.18
C GLU A 67 -8.63 -12.70 -6.73
N THR A 68 -8.54 -12.35 -8.02
CA THR A 68 -9.61 -11.60 -8.70
C THR A 68 -10.79 -12.53 -8.97
N GLU A 69 -11.94 -12.29 -8.33
CA GLU A 69 -13.16 -13.07 -8.55
C GLU A 69 -13.83 -12.69 -9.88
N TRP A 70 -13.86 -11.40 -10.19
CA TRP A 70 -14.36 -10.89 -11.47
C TRP A 70 -13.88 -9.46 -11.76
N VAL A 71 -13.89 -9.11 -13.05
CA VAL A 71 -13.83 -7.73 -13.57
C VAL A 71 -15.00 -7.53 -14.53
N ARG A 72 -15.72 -6.42 -14.41
CA ARG A 72 -16.97 -6.15 -15.17
C ARG A 72 -17.00 -4.70 -15.67
N PRO A 73 -17.56 -4.44 -16.86
CA PRO A 73 -17.73 -3.07 -17.36
C PRO A 73 -18.78 -2.32 -16.53
N LEU A 74 -18.52 -1.04 -16.28
CA LEU A 74 -19.51 -0.08 -15.79
C LEU A 74 -20.05 0.70 -16.98
N THR A 75 -21.37 0.78 -17.12
CA THR A 75 -22.03 1.48 -18.22
C THR A 75 -22.83 2.69 -17.73
N ASP A 76 -22.91 3.73 -18.55
CA ASP A 76 -23.80 4.86 -18.31
C ASP A 76 -25.26 4.59 -18.75
N ALA A 77 -26.09 5.63 -18.70
CA ALA A 77 -27.49 5.56 -19.11
C ALA A 77 -27.72 5.39 -20.63
N ALA A 78 -26.70 5.65 -21.46
CA ALA A 78 -26.73 5.38 -22.90
C ALA A 78 -26.24 3.95 -23.24
N GLY A 79 -25.69 3.23 -22.26
CA GLY A 79 -25.10 1.91 -22.43
C GLY A 79 -23.62 1.94 -22.83
N GLU A 80 -22.97 3.11 -22.85
CA GLU A 80 -21.54 3.21 -23.14
C GLU A 80 -20.72 2.80 -21.92
N THR A 81 -19.60 2.10 -22.14
CA THR A 81 -18.69 1.72 -21.05
C THR A 81 -17.92 2.95 -20.58
N VAL A 82 -18.03 3.28 -19.29
CA VAL A 82 -17.37 4.43 -18.64
C VAL A 82 -16.25 4.04 -17.67
N GLY A 83 -16.02 2.74 -17.49
CA GLY A 83 -14.98 2.19 -16.62
C GLY A 83 -15.15 0.70 -16.38
N TYR A 84 -14.40 0.18 -15.42
CA TYR A 84 -14.50 -1.20 -14.96
C TYR A 84 -14.55 -1.25 -13.44
N GLU A 85 -15.24 -2.26 -12.91
CA GLU A 85 -15.24 -2.63 -11.50
C GLU A 85 -14.64 -4.02 -11.35
N ALA A 86 -13.87 -4.22 -10.29
CA ALA A 86 -13.30 -5.51 -9.94
C ALA A 86 -13.65 -5.90 -8.50
N LYS A 87 -13.82 -7.20 -8.27
CA LYS A 87 -13.85 -7.80 -6.94
C LYS A 87 -12.61 -8.68 -6.76
N VAL A 88 -11.91 -8.46 -5.66
CA VAL A 88 -10.76 -9.25 -5.23
C VAL A 88 -11.07 -9.87 -3.87
N ASN A 89 -10.82 -11.16 -3.74
CA ASN A 89 -10.86 -11.89 -2.46
C ASN A 89 -9.44 -12.07 -1.94
N LEU A 90 -9.29 -12.16 -0.62
CA LEU A 90 -8.09 -12.64 0.03
C LEU A 90 -8.29 -14.10 0.44
N MET A 91 -7.35 -14.95 0.05
CA MET A 91 -7.41 -16.39 0.22
C MET A 91 -6.39 -16.85 1.25
N LYS A 92 -6.80 -17.72 2.19
CA LYS A 92 -5.92 -18.39 3.14
C LYS A 92 -6.28 -19.87 3.17
N HIS A 93 -5.32 -20.74 2.87
CA HIS A 93 -5.51 -22.21 2.86
C HIS A 93 -6.72 -22.68 2.03
N GLY A 94 -7.12 -21.92 1.00
CA GLY A 94 -8.29 -22.20 0.16
C GLY A 94 -9.60 -21.55 0.61
N GLU A 95 -9.63 -20.89 1.78
CA GLU A 95 -10.80 -20.17 2.29
C GLU A 95 -10.70 -18.66 2.01
N ILE A 96 -11.85 -18.02 1.77
CA ILE A 96 -11.93 -16.56 1.65
C ILE A 96 -11.89 -15.94 3.06
N VAL A 97 -10.80 -15.24 3.39
CA VAL A 97 -10.61 -14.55 4.67
C VAL A 97 -10.90 -13.05 4.61
N GLY A 98 -11.05 -12.49 3.41
CA GLY A 98 -11.37 -11.09 3.20
C GLY A 98 -11.64 -10.79 1.74
N GLY A 99 -11.93 -9.53 1.42
CA GLY A 99 -12.12 -9.09 0.05
C GLY A 99 -12.63 -7.67 -0.05
N ALA A 100 -12.56 -7.10 -1.24
CA ALA A 100 -13.10 -5.79 -1.53
C ALA A 100 -13.55 -5.66 -3.00
N VAL A 101 -14.37 -4.65 -3.24
CA VAL A 101 -14.80 -4.21 -4.57
C VAL A 101 -14.32 -2.77 -4.76
N MET A 102 -13.77 -2.47 -5.94
CA MET A 102 -13.40 -1.11 -6.38
C MET A 102 -13.65 -0.89 -7.87
N PRO A 103 -14.15 0.29 -8.25
CA PRO A 103 -14.17 0.76 -9.62
C PRO A 103 -12.87 1.51 -9.99
N CYS A 104 -12.56 1.52 -11.29
CA CYS A 104 -11.71 2.53 -11.91
C CYS A 104 -12.45 3.10 -13.12
N PHE A 105 -12.81 4.38 -13.08
CA PHE A 105 -13.46 5.06 -14.21
C PHE A 105 -12.45 5.49 -15.29
N PHE A 106 -12.94 5.71 -16.50
CA PHE A 106 -12.18 6.23 -17.63
C PHE A 106 -11.69 7.68 -17.46
N THR A 107 -12.13 8.36 -16.41
CA THR A 107 -11.67 9.68 -15.96
C THR A 107 -10.50 9.61 -14.98
N GLU A 108 -10.21 8.45 -14.41
CA GLU A 108 -9.14 8.27 -13.41
C GLU A 108 -7.74 8.51 -14.00
N ASN A 109 -6.80 8.90 -13.14
CA ASN A 109 -5.40 9.14 -13.50
C ASN A 109 -4.78 7.95 -14.25
N ALA A 110 -5.11 6.71 -13.87
CA ALA A 110 -4.67 5.49 -14.54
C ALA A 110 -5.08 5.39 -16.02
N CYS A 111 -6.14 6.09 -16.44
CA CYS A 111 -6.68 6.10 -17.79
C CYS A 111 -6.30 7.35 -18.61
N GLN A 112 -5.66 8.36 -18.01
CA GLN A 112 -5.31 9.61 -18.68
C GLN A 112 -4.32 9.37 -19.83
N GLY A 113 -4.52 10.11 -20.93
CA GLY A 113 -3.72 9.99 -22.16
C GLY A 113 -3.93 8.70 -22.97
N LYS A 114 -4.82 7.78 -22.54
CA LYS A 114 -5.07 6.50 -23.21
C LYS A 114 -6.39 6.51 -23.98
N SER A 115 -6.43 5.82 -25.11
CA SER A 115 -7.60 5.67 -25.99
C SER A 115 -7.78 4.22 -26.46
N GLY A 116 -8.97 3.89 -26.97
CA GLY A 116 -9.32 2.54 -27.43
C GLY A 116 -9.01 1.45 -26.39
N ASP A 117 -8.62 0.27 -26.87
CA ASP A 117 -8.26 -0.89 -26.05
C ASP A 117 -7.24 -0.60 -24.94
N ALA A 118 -6.34 0.36 -25.14
CA ALA A 118 -5.35 0.75 -24.12
C ALA A 118 -6.00 1.43 -22.92
N LYS A 119 -7.11 2.16 -23.13
CA LYS A 119 -7.91 2.77 -22.05
C LYS A 119 -8.69 1.71 -21.28
N HIS A 120 -9.33 0.77 -21.99
CA HIS A 120 -10.05 -0.35 -21.38
C HIS A 120 -9.12 -1.23 -20.54
N LYS A 121 -7.97 -1.66 -21.09
CA LYS A 121 -6.96 -2.45 -20.37
C LYS A 121 -6.41 -1.73 -19.13
N ALA A 122 -6.17 -0.43 -19.21
CA ALA A 122 -5.71 0.36 -18.07
C ALA A 122 -6.75 0.43 -16.94
N SER A 123 -8.02 0.64 -17.30
CA SER A 123 -9.14 0.70 -16.34
C SER A 123 -9.40 -0.65 -15.67
N MET A 124 -9.40 -1.75 -16.43
CA MET A 124 -9.50 -3.12 -15.88
C MET A 124 -8.39 -3.40 -14.87
N SER A 125 -7.13 -3.17 -15.28
CA SER A 125 -5.95 -3.44 -14.45
C SER A 125 -5.97 -2.59 -13.17
N ALA A 126 -6.26 -1.29 -13.29
CA ALA A 126 -6.32 -0.40 -12.14
C ALA A 126 -7.47 -0.77 -11.18
N ALA A 127 -8.65 -1.15 -11.67
CA ALA A 127 -9.75 -1.61 -10.82
C ALA A 127 -9.35 -2.84 -9.99
N GLN A 128 -8.62 -3.80 -10.58
CA GLN A 128 -8.08 -4.96 -9.86
C GLN A 128 -7.09 -4.53 -8.77
N THR A 129 -6.08 -3.72 -9.11
CA THR A 129 -5.10 -3.22 -8.13
C THR A 129 -5.74 -2.44 -7.00
N PHE A 130 -6.75 -1.61 -7.29
CA PHE A 130 -7.47 -0.82 -6.27
C PHE A 130 -8.27 -1.74 -5.33
N ALA A 131 -8.95 -2.74 -5.89
CA ALA A 131 -9.71 -3.73 -5.11
C ALA A 131 -8.78 -4.57 -4.22
N GLU A 132 -7.61 -4.96 -4.74
CA GLU A 132 -6.59 -5.71 -4.01
C GLU A 132 -5.97 -4.91 -2.86
N SER A 133 -5.43 -3.71 -3.15
CA SER A 133 -4.89 -2.79 -2.13
C SER A 133 -5.91 -2.53 -1.01
N LYS A 134 -7.19 -2.34 -1.36
CA LYS A 134 -8.27 -2.16 -0.38
C LYS A 134 -8.58 -3.42 0.41
N ALA A 135 -8.59 -4.60 -0.22
CA ALA A 135 -8.84 -5.88 0.43
C ALA A 135 -7.77 -6.16 1.49
N TYR A 136 -6.49 -6.03 1.15
CA TYR A 136 -5.40 -6.15 2.12
C TYR A 136 -5.46 -5.08 3.20
N ARG A 137 -5.68 -3.81 2.84
CA ARG A 137 -5.84 -2.71 3.81
C ARG A 137 -6.89 -3.03 4.87
N MET A 138 -8.07 -3.50 4.46
CA MET A 138 -9.16 -3.81 5.39
C MET A 138 -8.80 -4.90 6.41
N ASN A 139 -7.83 -5.76 6.11
CA ASN A 139 -7.36 -6.84 6.97
C ASN A 139 -6.07 -6.50 7.73
N TYR A 140 -5.17 -5.70 7.16
CA TYR A 140 -3.78 -5.54 7.61
C TYR A 140 -3.35 -4.09 7.88
N ALA A 141 -4.23 -3.09 7.75
CA ALA A 141 -3.88 -1.69 8.01
C ALA A 141 -3.25 -1.44 9.39
N PHE A 142 -3.57 -2.26 10.40
CA PHE A 142 -2.97 -2.15 11.73
C PHE A 142 -1.45 -2.42 11.71
N VAL A 143 -0.97 -3.35 10.87
CA VAL A 143 0.47 -3.62 10.68
C VAL A 143 1.16 -2.40 10.04
N ALA A 144 0.53 -1.81 9.01
CA ALA A 144 1.04 -0.60 8.36
C ALA A 144 1.08 0.61 9.31
N ILE A 145 0.10 0.75 10.22
CA ILE A 145 0.06 1.79 11.25
C ILE A 145 1.19 1.58 12.28
N LEU A 146 1.42 0.34 12.74
CA LEU A 146 2.54 0.00 13.62
C LEU A 146 3.91 0.27 12.96
N ALA A 147 3.98 0.15 11.63
CA ALA A 147 5.14 0.51 10.80
C ALA A 147 5.27 2.03 10.53
N GLY A 148 4.39 2.87 11.09
CA GLY A 148 4.42 4.32 10.90
C GLY A 148 3.95 4.81 9.52
N TYR A 149 3.36 3.94 8.70
CA TYR A 149 2.82 4.30 7.38
C TYR A 149 1.38 4.81 7.46
N GLN A 150 0.92 5.52 6.42
CA GLN A 150 -0.50 5.81 6.29
C GLN A 150 -1.26 4.53 5.91
N PRO A 151 -2.43 4.26 6.51
CA PRO A 151 -3.19 3.06 6.23
C PRO A 151 -3.94 3.11 4.89
N THR A 152 -4.01 4.25 4.21
CA THR A 152 -4.60 4.37 2.87
C THR A 152 -3.57 3.91 1.82
N PRO A 153 -3.96 3.18 0.76
CA PRO A 153 -3.02 2.73 -0.26
C PRO A 153 -2.62 3.90 -1.17
N ALA A 154 -1.48 3.78 -1.83
CA ALA A 154 -1.00 4.79 -2.78
C ALA A 154 -1.93 4.92 -3.99
N GLU A 155 -2.55 3.82 -4.40
CA GLU A 155 -3.39 3.75 -5.59
C GLU A 155 -4.71 4.53 -5.46
N GLU A 156 -5.20 4.74 -4.23
CA GLU A 156 -6.41 5.52 -3.93
C GLU A 156 -6.14 7.05 -3.90
N MET A 157 -4.89 7.49 -4.12
CA MET A 157 -4.44 8.87 -3.89
C MET A 157 -3.90 9.52 -5.17
N GLY A 158 -4.69 10.39 -5.81
CA GLY A 158 -4.20 11.25 -6.89
C GLY A 158 -3.19 12.30 -6.38
N GLY A 159 -2.00 12.40 -6.99
CA GLY A 159 -1.00 13.44 -6.65
C GLY A 159 -1.53 14.86 -6.90
N SER A 160 -1.09 15.93 -6.21
CA SER A 160 0.20 16.23 -5.56
C SER A 160 0.04 17.38 -4.53
N SER A 161 0.96 17.71 -3.61
CA SER A 161 2.26 17.18 -3.15
C SER A 161 2.63 17.79 -1.76
N ALA A 162 3.88 17.60 -1.29
CA ALA A 162 4.56 18.25 -0.14
C ALA A 162 4.12 17.93 1.31
N GLY A 163 5.06 17.47 2.16
CA GLY A 163 4.89 17.42 3.64
C GLY A 163 5.50 16.21 4.41
N ALA A 164 6.77 16.31 4.85
CA ALA A 164 7.40 15.45 5.88
C ALA A 164 7.48 13.91 5.64
N GLY A 165 8.58 13.45 5.05
CA GLY A 165 8.95 12.02 5.00
C GLY A 165 9.63 11.50 6.28
N ILE A 166 9.66 10.18 6.44
CA ILE A 166 10.41 9.41 7.46
C ILE A 166 11.90 9.83 7.47
N PRO A 167 12.59 9.77 8.64
CA PRO A 167 14.04 9.99 8.76
C PRO A 167 14.86 9.34 7.63
N SER A 168 15.51 10.19 6.83
CA SER A 168 16.65 9.80 6.01
C SER A 168 17.88 9.56 6.89
N GLU A 169 18.92 8.95 6.31
CA GLU A 169 20.26 8.84 6.90
C GLU A 169 20.79 10.18 7.45
N HIS A 170 20.36 11.29 6.81
CA HIS A 170 20.60 12.66 7.23
C HIS A 170 19.36 13.25 7.93
N TRP A 171 19.21 13.01 9.24
CA TRP A 171 18.07 13.48 10.04
C TRP A 171 18.47 14.53 11.07
N CYS A 172 17.71 15.64 11.14
CA CYS A 172 17.85 16.61 12.21
C CYS A 172 16.94 16.24 13.40
N GLU A 173 17.51 15.84 14.54
CA GLU A 173 16.74 15.58 15.75
C GLU A 173 16.10 16.85 16.35
N GLU A 174 16.82 17.99 16.29
CA GLU A 174 16.38 19.28 16.83
C GLU A 174 15.08 19.78 16.18
N HIS A 175 15.00 19.70 14.85
CA HIS A 175 13.87 20.19 14.05
C HIS A 175 12.95 19.07 13.54
N ARG A 176 13.26 17.82 13.86
CA ARG A 176 12.51 16.61 13.50
C ARG A 176 12.14 16.54 12.02
N MET A 177 13.12 16.79 11.16
CA MET A 177 12.96 16.70 9.70
C MET A 177 14.25 16.28 8.98
N ASN A 178 14.09 15.77 7.76
CA ASN A 178 15.19 15.35 6.90
C ASN A 178 16.02 16.55 6.45
N PHE A 179 17.34 16.46 6.59
CA PHE A 179 18.23 17.30 5.80
C PHE A 179 18.15 16.89 4.32
N PHE A 180 18.40 17.83 3.42
CA PHE A 180 18.49 17.55 1.99
C PHE A 180 19.63 18.33 1.36
N LYS A 181 20.06 17.88 0.17
CA LYS A 181 21.07 18.57 -0.63
C LYS A 181 20.55 18.76 -2.05
N LYS A 182 20.42 20.02 -2.50
CA LYS A 182 19.87 20.37 -3.82
C LYS A 182 20.67 21.49 -4.46
N GLY A 183 20.98 21.36 -5.76
CA GLY A 183 21.66 22.41 -6.51
C GLY A 183 23.07 22.74 -5.98
N ARG A 184 23.30 24.00 -5.60
CA ARG A 184 24.63 24.52 -5.21
C ARG A 184 24.90 24.49 -3.69
N MET A 185 24.12 23.74 -2.90
CA MET A 185 24.33 23.60 -1.46
C MET A 185 25.66 22.87 -1.16
N LYS A 186 26.44 23.38 -0.20
CA LYS A 186 27.73 22.77 0.18
C LYS A 186 27.53 21.44 0.91
N GLY A 187 26.74 21.43 1.98
CA GLY A 187 26.38 20.25 2.77
C GLY A 187 24.90 19.88 2.65
N PHE A 188 24.47 18.93 3.48
CA PHE A 188 23.07 18.65 3.75
C PHE A 188 22.52 19.73 4.70
N ALA A 189 21.33 20.26 4.40
CA ALA A 189 20.68 21.27 5.22
C ALA A 189 19.15 21.23 5.03
N HIS A 190 18.42 21.83 5.95
CA HIS A 190 16.99 22.10 5.78
C HIS A 190 16.67 23.53 6.26
N LYS A 191 15.53 24.06 5.79
CA LYS A 191 14.99 25.33 6.29
C LYS A 191 14.26 25.07 7.61
N ILE A 192 14.43 25.95 8.60
CA ILE A 192 13.73 25.86 9.88
C ILE A 192 12.31 26.42 9.70
N GLU A 193 11.29 25.63 10.01
CA GLU A 193 9.88 26.01 9.81
C GLU A 193 9.53 27.30 10.56
N GLY A 194 8.76 28.18 9.92
CA GLY A 194 8.41 29.50 10.47
C GLY A 194 9.51 30.55 10.46
N THR A 195 10.71 30.27 9.94
CA THR A 195 11.84 31.23 9.90
C THR A 195 12.48 31.34 8.50
N GLU A 196 13.41 32.26 8.31
CA GLU A 196 14.29 32.29 7.12
C GLU A 196 15.62 31.53 7.31
N ASN A 197 15.84 30.98 8.51
CA ASN A 197 17.10 30.34 8.89
C ASN A 197 17.21 28.90 8.37
N TRP A 198 18.45 28.43 8.25
CA TRP A 198 18.79 27.09 7.77
C TRP A 198 19.58 26.34 8.83
N CYS A 199 19.13 25.13 9.16
CA CYS A 199 19.91 24.17 9.93
C CYS A 199 20.77 23.35 8.95
N ASN A 200 22.06 23.23 9.23
CA ASN A 200 23.00 22.44 8.42
C ASN A 200 23.40 21.20 9.23
N GLU A 201 23.60 20.09 8.55
CA GLU A 201 24.16 18.90 9.17
C GLU A 201 25.61 19.16 9.59
N SER A 202 25.98 18.73 10.79
CA SER A 202 27.37 18.72 11.26
C SER A 202 28.15 17.58 10.58
N GLU A 203 29.37 17.88 10.13
CA GLU A 203 30.33 16.88 9.60
C GLU A 203 30.72 15.81 10.63
#